data_AF-A0A7Y2T4C7-F1
#
_entry.id   AF-A0A7Y2T4C7-F1
#
_cell.length_a   1.000
_cell.length_b   1.000
_cell.length_c   1.000
_cell.angle_alpha   90.00
_cell.angle_beta   90.00
_cell.angle_gamma   90.00
#
_symmetry.space_group_name_H-M   'P 1'
#
loop_
_entity.id
_entity.type
_entity.pdbx_description
1 polymer ?
#
loop_
_entity_poly.entity_id
_entity_poly.type
_entity_poly.pdbx_seq_one_letter_code
_entity_poly.pdbx_strand_id
1 'polypeptide(L)' 'MSVLLFGAVHLLNFEYEVGFYGLAIFLILPQLSAGVFLGFIRVKMGLGWAILLHAFHNFMLLSPFLLLKLSTS' A
#
# COMPACT_ATOMS: atom_id res chain seq x y z
N MET A 1 16.89 3.19 0.10
CA MET A 1 16.75 2.08 -0.87
C MET A 1 15.47 1.25 -0.65
N SER A 2 14.38 1.79 -0.08
CA SER A 2 13.19 0.99 0.25
C SER A 2 11.91 1.43 -0.46
N VAL A 3 11.68 2.72 -0.71
CA VAL A 3 10.39 3.23 -1.23
C VAL A 3 10.15 2.92 -2.70
N LEU A 4 11.13 3.22 -3.56
CA LEU A 4 11.01 2.97 -5.01
C LEU A 4 10.88 1.48 -5.32
N LEU A 5 11.69 0.64 -4.67
CA LEU A 5 11.60 -0.82 -4.80
C LEU A 5 10.27 -1.36 -4.27
N PHE A 6 9.78 -0.83 -3.15
CA PHE A 6 8.46 -1.18 -2.61
C PHE A 6 7.35 -0.85 -3.62
N GLY A 7 7.33 0.36 -4.18
CA GLY A 7 6.38 0.71 -5.24
C GLY A 7 6.52 -0.17 -6.48
N ALA A 8 7.75 -0.38 -6.96
CA ALA A 8 8.01 -1.18 -8.15
C ALA A 8 7.60 -2.64 -8.03
N VAL A 9 7.77 -3.29 -6.87
CA VAL A 9 7.31 -4.68 -6.68
C VAL A 9 5.78 -4.79 -6.76
N HIS A 10 5.04 -3.74 -6.41
CA HIS A 10 3.57 -3.75 -6.48
C HIS A 10 3.03 -3.63 -7.89
N LEU A 11 3.87 -3.29 -8.88
CA LEU A 11 3.51 -3.40 -10.29
C LEU A 11 3.12 -4.84 -10.65
N LEU A 12 3.72 -5.84 -10.00
CA LEU A 12 3.43 -7.26 -10.24
C LEU A 12 2.00 -7.69 -9.84
N ASN A 13 1.23 -6.83 -9.14
CA ASN A 13 -0.15 -7.10 -8.78
C ASN A 13 -1.16 -6.74 -9.90
N PHE A 14 -0.70 -6.16 -11.01
CA PHE A 14 -1.55 -5.71 -12.10
C PHE A 14 -1.32 -6.53 -13.37
N GLU A 15 -2.40 -6.90 -14.06
CA GLU A 15 -2.33 -7.43 -15.42
C GLU A 15 -2.10 -6.27 -16.40
N TYR A 16 -1.08 -6.38 -17.25
CA TYR A 16 -0.68 -5.31 -18.16
C TYR A 16 -1.30 -5.49 -19.54
N GLU A 17 -2.20 -4.58 -19.92
CA GLU A 17 -2.50 -4.35 -21.34
C GLU A 17 -1.57 -3.27 -21.90
N VAL A 18 -1.27 -3.34 -23.20
CA VAL A 18 -0.25 -2.52 -23.90
C VAL A 18 -0.45 -0.99 -23.70
N GLY A 19 -1.65 -0.53 -23.35
CA GLY A 19 -1.95 0.87 -23.04
C GLY A 19 -1.65 1.33 -21.60
N PHE A 20 -1.40 0.43 -20.65
CA PHE A 20 -1.34 0.77 -19.22
C PHE A 20 0.04 1.22 -18.71
N TYR A 21 1.11 1.08 -19.51
CA TYR A 21 2.46 1.43 -19.06
C TYR A 21 2.61 2.92 -18.67
N GLY A 22 1.87 3.83 -19.32
CA GLY A 22 1.85 5.25 -18.95
C GLY A 22 1.19 5.53 -17.60
N LEU A 23 0.33 4.62 -17.12
CA LEU A 23 -0.36 4.74 -15.84
C LEU A 23 0.36 4.01 -14.70
N ALA A 24 1.43 3.28 -14.99
CA ALA A 24 2.17 2.48 -14.01
C ALA A 24 2.59 3.29 -12.77
N ILE A 25 3.00 4.56 -12.96
CA ILE A 25 3.35 5.44 -11.84
C ILE A 25 2.16 5.76 -10.94
N PHE A 26 0.98 5.96 -11.52
CA PHE A 26 -0.25 6.24 -10.77
C PHE A 26 -0.73 5.03 -9.99
N LEU A 27 -0.59 3.82 -10.57
CA LEU A 27 -0.93 2.56 -9.90
C LEU A 27 -0.10 2.31 -8.63
N ILE A 28 1.12 2.85 -8.57
CA ILE A 28 2.03 2.67 -7.43
C ILE A 28 2.15 3.92 -6.53
N LEU A 29 1.47 5.02 -6.85
CA LEU A 29 1.49 6.24 -6.02
C LEU A 29 1.09 5.98 -4.56
N PRO A 30 0.06 5.17 -4.26
CA PRO A 30 -0.28 4.82 -2.88
C PRO A 30 0.90 4.13 -2.15
N GLN A 31 1.61 3.24 -2.84
CA GLN A 31 2.70 2.44 -2.31
C GLN A 31 3.95 3.31 -2.11
N LEU A 32 4.24 4.22 -3.03
CA LEU A 32 5.31 5.20 -2.85
C LEU A 32 5.03 6.11 -1.65
N SER A 33 3.80 6.61 -1.53
CA SER A 33 3.37 7.45 -0.41
C SER A 33 3.46 6.70 0.92
N ALA A 34 2.89 5.50 0.99
CA ALA A 34 2.98 4.63 2.16
C ALA A 34 4.44 4.33 2.53
N GLY A 35 5.30 4.03 1.55
CA GLY A 35 6.72 3.78 1.76
C GLY A 35 7.45 4.97 2.40
N VAL A 36 7.11 6.22 2.02
CA VAL A 36 7.66 7.43 2.66
C VAL A 36 7.25 7.50 4.13
N PHE A 37 5.97 7.35 4.44
CA PHE A 37 5.47 7.42 5.82
C PHE A 37 6.03 6.28 6.69
N LEU A 38 6.03 5.06 6.18
CA LEU A 38 6.57 3.90 6.90
C LEU A 38 8.08 4.04 7.14
N GLY A 39 8.82 4.56 6.17
CA GLY A 39 10.25 4.88 6.31
C GLY A 39 10.50 5.93 7.40
N PHE A 40 9.73 7.02 7.39
CA PHE A 40 9.82 8.08 8.40
C PHE A 40 9.50 7.54 9.81
N ILE A 41 8.38 6.84 9.97
CA ILE A 41 7.96 6.28 11.25
C ILE A 41 8.97 5.23 11.76
N ARG A 42 9.51 4.40 10.87
CA ARG A 42 10.56 3.44 11.25
C ARG A 42 11.78 4.14 11.86
N VAL A 43 12.24 5.24 11.25
CA VAL A 43 13.43 5.96 11.74
C VAL A 43 13.14 6.71 13.05
N LYS A 44 11.95 7.28 13.19
CA LYS A 44 11.60 8.13 14.35
C LYS A 44 11.09 7.35 15.56
N MET A 45 10.38 6.25 15.33
CA MET A 45 9.65 5.51 16.36
C MET A 45 10.08 4.03 16.44
N GLY A 46 10.68 3.49 15.39
CA GLY A 46 11.14 2.11 15.32
C GLY A 46 10.26 1.21 14.45
N LEU A 47 10.72 -0.03 14.22
CA LEU A 47 10.08 -0.98 13.31
C LEU A 47 8.65 -1.36 13.73
N GLY A 48 8.40 -1.54 15.03
CA GLY A 48 7.08 -1.93 15.54
C GLY A 48 6.00 -0.92 15.17
N TRP A 49 6.29 0.38 15.27
CA TRP A 49 5.34 1.44 14.90
C TRP A 49 5.09 1.50 13.40
N ALA A 50 6.09 1.20 12.56
CA ALA A 50 5.89 1.10 11.13
C ALA A 50 4.97 -0.09 10.78
N ILE A 51 5.15 -1.25 11.43
CA ILE A 51 4.28 -2.42 11.25
C ILE A 51 2.84 -2.11 11.70
N LEU A 52 2.66 -1.50 12.87
CA LEU A 52 1.34 -1.13 13.37
C LEU A 52 0.63 -0.13 12.44
N LEU A 53 1.33 0.89 11.95
CA LEU A 53 0.78 1.84 10.98
C LEU A 53 0.36 1.14 9.69
N HIS A 54 1.19 0.24 9.17
CA HIS A 54 0.87 -0.52 7.96
C HIS A 54 -0.36 -1.42 8.15
N ALA A 55 -0.41 -2.18 9.26
CA ALA A 55 -1.54 -3.04 9.58
C ALA A 55 -2.83 -2.24 9.76
N PHE A 56 -2.78 -1.10 10.45
CA PHE A 56 -3.92 -0.22 10.66
C PHE A 56 -4.43 0.37 9.34
N HIS A 57 -3.53 0.84 8.47
CA HIS A 57 -3.89 1.33 7.14
C HIS A 57 -4.62 0.26 6.31
N ASN A 58 -4.10 -0.97 6.29
CA ASN A 58 -4.73 -2.08 5.57
C ASN A 58 -6.09 -2.47 6.19
N PHE A 59 -6.20 -2.46 7.51
CA PHE A 59 -7.46 -2.70 8.22
C PHE A 59 -8.52 -1.65 7.85
N MET A 60 -8.16 -0.36 7.82
CA MET A 60 -9.06 0.71 7.42
C MET A 60 -9.56 0.52 5.99
N LEU A 61 -8.70 0.14 5.05
CA LEU A 61 -9.08 -0.15 3.66
C LEU A 61 -9.96 -1.39 3.52
N LEU A 62 -9.72 -2.43 4.31
CA LEU A 62 -10.51 -3.67 4.28
C LEU A 62 -11.86 -3.51 5.00
N SER A 63 -11.95 -2.60 5.98
CA SER A 63 -13.12 -2.46 6.85
C SER A 63 -14.45 -2.28 6.11
N PRO A 64 -14.59 -1.50 5.01
CA PRO A 64 -15.87 -1.37 4.31
C PRO A 64 -16.29 -2.69 3.67
N PHE A 65 -15.34 -3.44 3.09
CA PHE A 65 -15.62 -4.75 2.50
C PHE A 65 -16.06 -5.78 3.55
N LEU A 66 -15.42 -5.76 4.72
CA LEU A 66 -15.79 -6.64 5.82
C LEU A 66 -17.20 -6.33 6.34
N LEU A 67 -17.53 -5.04 6.52
CA LEU A 67 -18.84 -4.61 6.96
C LEU A 67 -19.94 -4.99 5.96
N LEU A 68 -19.71 -4.78 4.66
CA LEU A 68 -20.65 -5.19 3.63
C LEU A 68 -20.87 -6.71 3.63
N LYS A 69 -19.79 -7.49 3.73
CA LYS A 69 -19.88 -8.96 3.76
C LYS A 69 -20.67 -9.47 4.97
N LEU A 70 -20.48 -8.85 6.14
CA LEU A 70 -21.23 -9.20 7.35
C LEU A 70 -22.71 -8.78 7.27
N SER A 71 -23.04 -7.71 6.53
CA SER A 71 -24.41 -7.24 6.31
C SER A 71 -25.20 -8.15 5.35
N THR A 72 -24.52 -8.79 4.40
CA THR A 72 -25.15 -9.68 3.41
C THR A 72 -25.07 -11.17 3.75
N SER A 73 -24.55 -11.53 4.94
CA SER A 73 -24.46 -12.91 5.45
C SER A 73 -25.48 -13.13 6.55
#